data_AF-E0WU89-F1
#
_entry.id   AF-E0WU89-F1
#
_cell.length_a   1.000
_cell.length_b   1.000
_cell.length_c   1.000
_cell.angle_alpha   90.00
_cell.angle_beta   90.00
_cell.angle_gamma   90.00
#
_symmetry.space_group_name_H-M   'P 1'
#
loop_
_entity.id
_entity.type
_entity.pdbx_description
1 polymer ?
#
loop_
_entity_poly.entity_id
_entity_poly.type
_entity_poly.pdbx_seq_one_letter_code
_entity_poly.pdbx_strand_id
1 'polypeptide(L)'
;MKYLFNGVSGLATTKRGLTMQYRKAGMARMVLLALALLLTGCKDKGKAFVGHWVEITNNEHPTDMKITYDNGVFHIDKNEYYALGLADYKLKKLEATAKSDNVLTVMDRFGKTMRLNDGVISFDNAEFKKQD
;
A
#
# COMPACT_ATOMS: atom_id res chain seq x y z
N MET A 1 -22.71 -5.48 -101.79
CA MET A 1 -22.59 -6.43 -100.66
C MET A 1 -21.13 -6.47 -100.21
N LYS A 2 -20.83 -5.86 -99.07
CA LYS A 2 -19.52 -5.85 -98.43
C LYS A 2 -19.73 -6.02 -96.92
N TYR A 3 -18.88 -6.87 -96.35
CA TYR A 3 -18.98 -7.49 -95.03
C TYR A 3 -18.55 -6.56 -93.88
N LEU A 4 -19.13 -6.84 -92.70
CA LEU A 4 -18.61 -6.82 -91.32
C LEU A 4 -17.38 -5.96 -90.99
N PHE A 5 -17.42 -5.25 -89.86
CA PHE A 5 -16.47 -5.42 -88.74
C PHE A 5 -17.02 -4.73 -87.47
N ASN A 6 -17.26 -5.53 -86.43
CA ASN A 6 -17.56 -5.06 -85.07
C ASN A 6 -16.27 -4.66 -84.36
N GLY A 7 -16.34 -3.54 -83.63
CA GLY A 7 -15.25 -3.04 -82.79
C GLY A 7 -15.07 -3.81 -81.48
N VAL A 8 -13.96 -3.57 -80.79
CA VAL A 8 -13.80 -2.59 -79.70
C VAL A 8 -12.47 -2.89 -79.00
N SER A 9 -11.77 -1.79 -78.70
CA SER A 9 -10.51 -1.60 -77.98
C SER A 9 -10.39 -2.31 -76.62
N GLY A 10 -9.19 -2.79 -76.31
CA GLY A 10 -8.85 -3.48 -75.06
C GLY A 10 -8.55 -2.58 -73.85
N LEU A 11 -8.21 -3.22 -72.72
CA LEU A 11 -7.28 -2.72 -71.70
C LEU A 11 -6.87 -3.86 -70.75
N ALA A 12 -5.57 -3.95 -70.44
CA ALA A 12 -4.98 -4.88 -69.48
C ALA A 12 -5.10 -4.35 -68.04
N THR A 13 -5.24 -5.22 -67.02
CA THR A 13 -4.63 -4.97 -65.68
C THR A 13 -4.58 -6.20 -64.77
N THR A 14 -3.34 -6.61 -64.52
CA THR A 14 -2.64 -7.13 -63.32
C THR A 14 -3.39 -7.52 -62.03
N LYS A 15 -2.97 -8.71 -61.54
CA LYS A 15 -3.07 -9.34 -60.20
C LYS A 15 -3.25 -8.38 -59.00
N ARG A 16 -4.14 -8.76 -58.06
CA ARG A 16 -4.08 -8.31 -56.65
C ARG A 16 -4.01 -9.53 -55.73
N GLY A 17 -2.84 -9.71 -55.12
CA GLY A 17 -2.68 -10.61 -53.98
C GLY A 17 -3.34 -10.01 -52.74
N LEU A 18 -4.03 -10.85 -51.97
CA LEU A 18 -4.49 -10.50 -50.63
C LEU A 18 -3.28 -10.44 -49.68
N THR A 19 -2.99 -9.26 -49.14
CA THR A 19 -2.10 -9.12 -47.98
C THR A 19 -2.89 -9.39 -46.71
N MET A 20 -2.53 -10.46 -46.01
CA MET A 20 -3.03 -10.79 -44.67
C MET A 20 -2.43 -9.80 -43.67
N GLN A 21 -3.22 -8.81 -43.25
CA GLN A 21 -2.82 -7.91 -42.17
C GLN A 21 -3.03 -8.59 -40.82
N TYR A 22 -1.96 -9.19 -40.28
CA TYR A 22 -1.91 -9.58 -38.88
C TYR A 22 -2.02 -8.31 -38.01
N ARG A 23 -3.21 -8.03 -37.48
CA ARG A 23 -3.44 -6.99 -36.48
C ARG A 23 -2.68 -7.34 -35.20
N LYS A 24 -1.43 -6.90 -35.07
CA LYS A 24 -0.65 -6.86 -33.81
C LYS A 24 -1.20 -5.82 -32.82
N ALA A 25 -2.52 -5.70 -32.68
CA ALA A 25 -3.15 -4.75 -31.77
C ALA A 25 -3.51 -5.37 -30.40
N GLY A 26 -3.37 -6.69 -30.24
CA GLY A 26 -3.76 -7.40 -29.01
C GLY A 26 -2.76 -7.30 -27.86
N MET A 27 -1.45 -7.28 -28.13
CA MET A 27 -0.44 -7.37 -27.06
C MET A 27 -0.18 -6.05 -26.32
N ALA A 28 -0.30 -4.90 -27.00
CA ALA A 28 -0.07 -3.60 -26.36
C ALA A 28 -1.12 -3.25 -25.29
N ARG A 29 -2.37 -3.72 -25.46
CA ARG A 29 -3.47 -3.47 -24.51
C ARG A 29 -3.33 -4.25 -23.20
N MET A 30 -2.76 -5.46 -23.23
CA MET A 30 -2.53 -6.26 -22.01
C MET A 30 -1.41 -5.69 -21.14
N VAL A 31 -0.36 -5.12 -21.74
CA VAL A 31 0.76 -4.53 -20.99
C VAL A 31 0.33 -3.29 -20.20
N LEU A 32 -0.56 -2.47 -20.75
CA LEU A 32 -1.09 -1.28 -20.06
C LEU A 32 -1.98 -1.63 -18.85
N LEU A 33 -2.75 -2.72 -18.92
CA LEU A 33 -3.55 -3.22 -17.79
C LEU A 33 -2.67 -3.78 -16.66
N ALA A 34 -1.58 -4.46 -17.00
CA ALA A 34 -0.63 -4.98 -16.01
C ALA A 34 0.10 -3.85 -15.25
N LEU A 35 0.42 -2.75 -15.93
CA LEU A 35 1.07 -1.59 -15.31
C LEU A 35 0.12 -0.80 -14.37
N ALA A 36 -1.16 -0.71 -14.70
CA ALA A 36 -2.17 -0.05 -13.86
C ALA A 36 -2.41 -0.79 -12.53
N LEU A 37 -2.30 -2.13 -12.51
CA LEU A 37 -2.45 -2.91 -11.28
C LEU A 37 -1.28 -2.72 -10.30
N LEU A 38 -0.06 -2.48 -10.80
CA LEU A 38 1.13 -2.24 -9.98
C LEU A 38 1.08 -0.90 -9.22
N LEU A 39 0.34 0.09 -9.74
CA LEU A 39 0.20 1.41 -9.12
C LEU A 39 -0.83 1.44 -7.99
N THR A 40 -1.73 0.44 -7.90
CA THR A 40 -2.73 0.34 -6.81
C THR A 40 -2.19 -0.29 -5.53
N GLY A 41 -0.88 -0.60 -5.48
CA GLY A 41 -0.29 -1.50 -4.49
C GLY A 41 0.55 -0.86 -3.39
N CYS A 42 0.52 0.45 -3.16
CA CYS A 42 1.04 0.99 -1.90
C CYS A 42 -0.04 0.78 -0.82
N LYS A 43 -0.21 -0.48 -0.38
CA LYS A 43 -1.05 -0.75 0.80
C LYS A 43 -0.32 -0.15 1.99
N ASP A 44 -0.91 0.86 2.64
CA ASP A 44 -0.36 1.34 3.91
C ASP A 44 -0.39 0.17 4.89
N LYS A 45 0.80 -0.31 5.24
CA LYS A 45 0.98 -1.39 6.20
C LYS A 45 0.71 -0.85 7.60
N GLY A 46 0.19 -1.70 8.48
CA GLY A 46 0.07 -1.35 9.89
C GLY A 46 -1.16 -0.49 10.25
N LYS A 47 -2.17 -0.37 9.37
CA LYS A 47 -3.41 0.37 9.69
C LYS A 47 -4.07 -0.09 11.00
N ALA A 48 -3.93 -1.37 11.34
CA ALA A 48 -4.50 -1.94 12.56
C ALA A 48 -3.94 -1.32 13.85
N PHE A 49 -2.72 -0.76 13.81
CA PHE A 49 -2.11 -0.04 14.94
C PHE A 49 -2.80 1.29 15.26
N VAL A 50 -3.47 1.93 14.29
CA VAL A 50 -4.12 3.22 14.52
C VAL A 50 -5.26 3.07 15.53
N GLY A 51 -5.26 3.90 16.57
CA GLY A 51 -6.25 3.87 17.63
C GLY A 51 -5.69 4.26 19.00
N HIS A 52 -6.49 4.03 20.03
CA HIS A 52 -6.12 4.23 21.42
C HIS A 52 -5.87 2.87 22.09
N TRP A 53 -4.77 2.76 22.84
CA TRP A 53 -4.29 1.53 23.44
C TRP A 53 -3.94 1.77 24.89
N VAL A 54 -4.39 0.89 25.77
CA VAL A 54 -4.17 0.99 27.22
C VAL A 54 -3.41 -0.23 27.69
N GLU A 55 -2.41 0.00 28.52
CA GLU A 55 -1.59 -1.06 29.12
C GLU A 55 -2.46 -2.00 29.96
N ILE A 56 -2.26 -3.30 29.80
CA ILE A 56 -2.95 -4.35 30.58
C ILE A 56 -2.02 -5.06 31.56
N THR A 57 -0.71 -4.81 31.49
CA THR A 57 0.31 -5.37 32.37
C THR A 57 0.46 -4.63 33.70
N ASN A 58 0.01 -3.37 33.78
CA ASN A 58 0.07 -2.53 34.98
C ASN A 58 -1.31 -1.95 35.29
N ASN A 59 -1.86 -2.29 36.46
CA ASN A 59 -3.19 -1.83 36.88
C ASN A 59 -3.16 -0.56 37.75
N GLU A 60 -2.03 -0.24 38.39
CA GLU A 60 -1.94 0.91 39.30
C GLU A 60 -1.76 2.21 38.54
N HIS A 61 -0.87 2.19 37.55
CA HIS A 61 -0.53 3.33 36.72
C HIS A 61 -0.37 2.90 35.26
N PRO A 62 -1.48 2.52 34.58
CA PRO A 62 -1.43 2.04 33.21
C PRO A 62 -0.89 3.12 32.28
N THR A 63 0.00 2.73 31.38
CA THR A 63 0.41 3.56 30.25
C THR A 63 -0.71 3.65 29.22
N ASP A 64 -1.01 4.86 28.74
CA ASP A 64 -1.88 5.06 27.57
C ASP A 64 -1.05 5.39 26.32
N MET A 65 -1.55 4.96 25.17
CA MET A 65 -0.87 5.16 23.90
C MET A 65 -1.87 5.45 22.79
N LYS A 66 -1.77 6.63 22.21
CA LYS A 66 -2.54 7.03 21.02
C LYS A 66 -1.65 6.96 19.79
N ILE A 67 -2.10 6.20 18.79
CA ILE A 67 -1.36 6.01 17.54
C ILE A 67 -2.18 6.60 16.40
N THR A 68 -1.59 7.55 15.68
CA THR A 68 -2.14 8.15 14.45
C THR A 68 -1.21 7.89 13.27
N TYR A 69 -1.76 7.87 12.07
CA TYR A 69 -1.00 7.68 10.84
C TYR A 69 -1.16 8.91 9.94
N ASP A 70 -0.03 9.52 9.56
CA ASP A 70 0.01 10.63 8.61
C ASP A 70 1.24 10.52 7.72
N ASN A 71 1.07 10.75 6.42
CA ASN A 71 2.17 10.85 5.45
C ASN A 71 3.25 9.74 5.51
N GLY A 72 2.84 8.48 5.74
CA GLY A 72 3.78 7.35 5.80
C GLY A 72 4.39 7.09 7.18
N VAL A 73 4.08 7.92 8.18
CA VAL A 73 4.63 7.89 9.53
C VAL A 73 3.53 7.59 10.54
N PHE A 74 3.84 6.73 11.50
CA PHE A 74 3.01 6.52 12.69
C PHE A 74 3.49 7.44 13.81
N HIS A 75 2.63 8.36 14.24
CA HIS A 75 2.88 9.19 15.41
C HIS A 75 2.26 8.51 16.63
N ILE A 76 3.07 8.35 17.67
CA ILE A 76 2.73 7.63 18.90
C ILE A 76 2.89 8.59 20.06
N ASP A 77 1.76 8.97 20.66
CA ASP A 77 1.70 9.70 21.92
C ASP A 77 1.59 8.66 23.04
N LYS A 78 2.70 8.39 23.76
CA LYS A 78 2.77 7.44 24.89
C LYS A 78 2.78 8.23 26.19
N ASN A 79 1.76 8.09 27.01
CA ASN A 79 1.67 8.72 28.32
C ASN A 79 2.05 7.70 29.40
N GLU A 80 3.22 7.87 29.98
CA GLU A 80 3.84 6.89 30.87
C GLU A 80 4.04 7.49 32.25
N TYR A 81 3.78 6.70 33.29
CA TYR A 81 3.99 7.13 34.66
C TYR A 81 5.47 7.04 35.07
N TYR A 82 6.01 8.13 35.59
CA TYR A 82 7.38 8.21 36.08
C TYR A 82 7.38 8.40 37.60
N ALA A 83 7.74 7.35 38.33
CA ALA A 83 7.84 7.38 39.80
C ALA A 83 9.11 8.07 40.32
N LEU A 84 10.12 8.28 39.46
CA LEU A 84 11.39 8.89 39.86
C LEU A 84 11.28 10.42 39.86
N GLY A 85 11.17 11.00 41.06
CA GLY A 85 11.06 12.44 41.29
C GLY A 85 9.66 12.82 41.77
N LEU A 86 8.98 13.68 41.01
CA LEU A 86 7.56 13.96 41.19
C LEU A 86 6.78 12.88 40.42
N ALA A 87 6.08 12.02 41.18
CA ALA A 87 5.19 10.98 40.67
C ALA A 87 4.14 11.61 39.75
N ASP A 88 4.33 11.46 38.44
CA ASP A 88 3.44 12.04 37.44
C ASP A 88 3.54 11.30 36.11
N TYR A 89 2.51 11.49 35.30
CA TYR A 89 2.45 11.04 33.92
C TYR A 89 3.23 12.00 33.01
N LYS A 90 4.01 11.44 32.10
CA LYS A 90 4.76 12.21 31.10
C LYS A 90 4.43 11.73 29.71
N LEU A 91 4.05 12.69 28.87
CA LEU A 91 3.85 12.47 27.44
C LEU A 91 5.20 12.31 26.73
N LYS A 92 5.41 11.13 26.14
CA LYS A 92 6.52 10.81 25.25
C LYS A 92 5.98 10.68 23.83
N LYS A 93 6.49 11.53 22.94
CA LYS A 93 6.18 11.47 21.51
C LYS A 93 7.20 10.63 20.78
N LEU A 94 6.74 9.64 20.03
CA LEU A 94 7.56 8.77 19.19
C LEU A 94 7.03 8.78 17.77
N GLU A 95 7.91 8.47 16.84
CA GLU A 95 7.54 8.24 15.44
C GLU A 95 8.00 6.85 15.02
N ALA A 96 7.22 6.18 14.17
CA ALA A 96 7.51 4.83 13.71
C ALA A 96 7.17 4.61 12.23
N THR A 97 7.79 3.59 11.64
CA THR A 97 7.50 3.12 10.28
C THR A 97 7.02 1.68 10.30
N ALA A 98 6.08 1.34 9.43
CA ALA A 98 5.63 -0.03 9.28
C ALA A 98 6.66 -0.86 8.48
N LYS A 99 7.10 -2.00 9.04
CA LYS A 99 7.91 -3.00 8.33
C LYS A 99 7.02 -4.08 7.70
N SER A 100 5.94 -4.43 8.39
CA SER A 100 4.87 -5.34 7.95
C SER A 100 3.52 -4.85 8.48
N ASP A 101 2.44 -5.58 8.17
CA ASP A 101 1.10 -5.25 8.66
C ASP A 101 0.97 -5.31 10.20
N ASN A 102 1.87 -6.06 10.84
CA ASN A 102 1.85 -6.35 12.28
C ASN A 102 3.13 -5.91 13.01
N VAL A 103 4.01 -5.14 12.36
CA VAL A 103 5.25 -4.63 12.97
C VAL A 103 5.49 -3.17 12.62
N LEU A 104 5.56 -2.32 13.64
CA LEU A 104 6.13 -0.98 13.56
C LEU A 104 7.56 -0.97 14.13
N THR A 105 8.41 -0.10 13.59
CA THR A 105 9.75 0.18 14.11
C THR A 105 9.86 1.66 14.42
N VAL A 106 10.16 2.00 15.66
CA VAL A 106 10.39 3.37 16.13
C VAL A 106 11.62 3.94 15.41
N MET A 107 11.50 5.17 14.92
CA MET A 107 12.55 5.91 14.23
C MET A 107 13.50 6.61 15.22
N ASP A 108 14.01 5.86 16.18
CA ASP A 108 15.05 6.32 17.11
C ASP A 108 16.38 5.59 16.86
N ARG A 109 17.43 5.94 17.61
CA ARG A 109 18.75 5.30 17.51
C ARG A 109 18.72 3.79 17.76
N PHE A 110 17.76 3.31 18.55
CA PHE A 110 17.71 1.93 19.02
C PHE A 110 16.79 1.05 18.18
N GLY A 111 15.92 1.64 17.37
CA GLY A 111 15.04 0.92 16.45
C GLY A 111 14.06 -0.01 17.17
N LYS A 112 13.50 0.41 18.32
CA LYS A 112 12.57 -0.43 19.08
C LYS A 112 11.41 -0.89 18.21
N THR A 113 10.99 -2.14 18.37
CA THR A 113 9.93 -2.76 17.56
C THR A 113 8.66 -2.92 18.36
N MET A 114 7.53 -2.58 17.75
CA MET A 114 6.19 -2.75 18.27
C MET A 114 5.50 -3.82 17.43
N ARG A 115 4.94 -4.86 18.08
CA ARG A 115 4.29 -5.99 17.40
C ARG A 115 2.82 -6.05 17.76
N LEU A 116 1.96 -6.28 16.77
CA LEU A 116 0.53 -6.49 16.96
C LEU A 116 0.20 -7.96 16.69
N ASN A 117 -0.26 -8.68 17.70
CA ASN A 117 -0.73 -10.06 17.57
C ASN A 117 -2.07 -10.20 18.28
N ASP A 118 -3.06 -10.79 17.60
CA ASP A 118 -4.37 -11.10 18.19
C ASP A 118 -5.05 -9.92 18.91
N GLY A 119 -4.91 -8.71 18.35
CA GLY A 119 -5.50 -7.49 18.92
C GLY A 119 -4.77 -6.92 20.14
N VAL A 120 -3.57 -7.41 20.44
CA VAL A 120 -2.70 -6.93 21.52
C VAL A 120 -1.39 -6.38 20.94
N ILE A 121 -1.01 -5.19 21.38
CA ILE A 121 0.32 -4.62 21.09
C ILE A 121 1.30 -5.04 22.17
N SER A 122 2.45 -5.60 21.76
CA SER A 122 3.62 -5.77 22.62
C SER A 122 4.65 -4.70 22.28
N PHE A 123 5.05 -3.90 23.29
CA PHE A 123 5.99 -2.80 23.14
C PHE A 123 6.64 -2.43 24.48
N ASP A 124 7.95 -2.23 24.48
CA ASP A 124 8.69 -1.71 25.65
C ASP A 124 8.47 -2.53 26.95
N ASN A 125 8.39 -3.85 26.82
CA ASN A 125 8.09 -4.82 27.89
C ASN A 125 6.68 -4.70 28.50
N ALA A 126 5.75 -4.03 27.82
CA ALA A 126 4.35 -3.94 28.20
C ALA A 126 3.44 -4.50 27.10
N GLU A 127 2.23 -4.87 27.50
CA GLU A 127 1.16 -5.28 26.58
C GLU A 127 0.00 -4.28 26.64
N PHE A 128 -0.58 -3.99 25.50
CA PHE A 128 -1.65 -3.00 25.37
C PHE A 128 -2.83 -3.57 24.61
N LYS A 129 -4.03 -3.28 25.12
CA LYS A 129 -5.29 -3.62 24.44
C LYS A 129 -5.93 -2.36 23.89
N LYS A 130 -6.58 -2.50 22.74
CA LYS A 130 -7.31 -1.38 22.13
C LYS A 130 -8.47 -0.99 23.05
N GLN A 131 -8.61 0.31 23.30
CA GLN A 131 -9.76 0.85 24.00
C GLN A 131 -10.85 1.19 22.97
N ASP A 132 -12.06 0.71 23.23
CA ASP A 132 -13.26 0.96 22.41
C ASP A 132 -13.72 2.43 22.49
#